data_AF-A0A940SXG5-F1
#
_entry.id   AF-A0A940SXG5-F1
#
_cell.length_a   1.000
_cell.length_b   1.000
_cell.length_c   1.000
_cell.angle_alpha   90.00
_cell.angle_beta   90.00
_cell.angle_gamma   90.00
#
_symmetry.space_group_name_H-M   'P 1'
#
loop_
_entity.id
_entity.type
_entity.pdbx_description
1 polymer ?
#
loop_
_entity_poly.entity_id
_entity_poly.type
_entity_poly.pdbx_seq_one_letter_code
_entity_poly.pdbx_strand_id
1 'polypeptide(L)' 'MDKVEKVRVLSELFELINMYYVDRDQPTEENNFFKKVEYCCSLLDLDFNELKKEFELEMF' A
#
# COMPACT_ATOMS: atom_id res chain seq x y z
N MET A 1 -5.67 6.25 -16.31
CA MET A 1 -5.75 4.79 -16.26
C MET A 1 -7.09 4.32 -16.75
N ASP A 2 -7.11 3.25 -17.55
CA ASP A 2 -8.34 2.54 -17.89
C ASP A 2 -8.83 1.65 -16.72
N LYS A 3 -10.00 1.02 -16.90
CA LYS A 3 -10.61 0.18 -15.85
C LYS A 3 -9.77 -1.05 -15.52
N VAL A 4 -9.08 -1.64 -16.50
CA VAL A 4 -8.25 -2.83 -16.33
C VAL A 4 -6.98 -2.46 -15.57
N GLU A 5 -6.37 -1.34 -15.91
CA GLU A 5 -5.22 -0.79 -15.19
C GLU A 5 -5.56 -0.46 -13.74
N LYS A 6 -6.73 0.13 -13.48
CA LYS A 6 -7.19 0.39 -12.10
C LYS A 6 -7.31 -0.88 -11.27
N VAL A 7 -7.83 -1.96 -11.84
CA VAL A 7 -7.93 -3.25 -11.16
C VAL A 7 -6.54 -3.82 -10.85
N ARG A 8 -5.57 -3.66 -11.76
CA ARG A 8 -4.19 -4.11 -11.53
C ARG A 8 -3.53 -3.37 -10.37
N VAL A 9 -3.60 -2.04 -10.37
CA VAL A 9 -3.01 -1.22 -9.30
C VAL A 9 -3.69 -1.47 -7.96
N LEU A 10 -5.01 -1.73 -7.96
CA LEU A 10 -5.72 -2.14 -6.75
C LEU A 10 -5.21 -3.50 -6.22
N SER A 11 -4.95 -4.46 -7.11
CA SER A 11 -4.37 -5.76 -6.74
C SER A 11 -2.99 -5.59 -6.11
N GLU A 12 -2.13 -4.76 -6.70
CA GLU A 12 -0.80 -4.47 -6.18
C GLU A 12 -0.87 -3.80 -4.79
N LEU A 13 -1.77 -2.82 -4.61
CA LEU A 13 -1.99 -2.17 -3.32
C LEU A 13 -2.44 -3.18 -2.26
N PHE A 14 -3.35 -4.09 -2.62
CA PHE A 14 -3.83 -5.14 -1.71
C PHE A 14 -2.72 -6.12 -1.34
N GLU A 15 -1.88 -6.54 -2.29
CA GLU A 15 -0.73 -7.40 -2.04
C GLU A 15 0.28 -6.75 -1.08
N LEU A 16 0.57 -5.46 -1.26
CA LEU A 16 1.42 -4.69 -0.36
C LEU A 16 0.85 -4.67 1.06
N ILE A 17 -0.44 -4.34 1.22
CA ILE A 17 -1.09 -4.31 2.54
C ILE A 17 -1.05 -5.69 3.21
N ASN A 18 -1.31 -6.76 2.46
CA ASN A 18 -1.20 -8.12 3.00
C ASN A 18 0.23 -8.47 3.42
N MET A 19 1.23 -8.11 2.60
CA MET A 19 2.63 -8.31 2.94
C MET A 19 2.98 -7.60 4.25
N TYR A 20 2.54 -6.34 4.42
CA TYR A 20 2.74 -5.60 5.67
C TYR A 20 2.18 -6.35 6.88
N TYR A 21 1.00 -6.97 6.78
CA TYR A 21 0.43 -7.73 7.89
C TYR A 21 1.11 -9.08 8.12
N VAL A 22 1.57 -9.76 7.06
CA VAL A 22 2.31 -11.03 7.16
C VAL A 22 3.66 -10.81 7.84
N ASP A 23 4.34 -9.73 7.45
CA ASP A 23 5.67 -9.39 7.94
C ASP A 23 5.62 -8.38 9.10
N ARG A 24 4.45 -8.05 9.65
CA ARG A 24 4.26 -7.01 10.69
C ARG A 24 5.14 -7.21 11.91
N ASP A 25 5.35 -8.48 12.28
CA ASP A 25 6.16 -8.89 13.43
C ASP A 25 7.65 -9.05 13.09
N GLN A 26 8.03 -8.84 11.82
CA GLN A 26 9.40 -8.85 11.35
C GLN A 26 9.81 -7.43 10.94
N PRO A 27 10.87 -6.86 11.52
CA PRO A 27 11.36 -5.56 11.09
C PRO A 27 11.96 -5.70 9.68
N THR A 28 11.13 -5.49 8.67
CA THR A 28 11.60 -5.36 7.30
C THR A 28 11.94 -3.89 7.09
N GLU A 29 13.25 -3.60 7.01
CA GLU A 29 13.77 -2.33 6.50
C GLU A 29 13.48 -2.17 4.98
N GLU A 30 12.29 -2.53 4.51
CA GLU A 30 11.89 -2.26 3.14
C GLU A 30 11.62 -0.75 3.01
N ASN A 31 12.70 -0.02 2.75
CA ASN A 31 12.79 1.41 2.43
C ASN A 31 11.84 1.87 1.30
N ASN A 32 11.08 0.95 0.70
CA ASN A 32 10.21 1.14 -0.44
C ASN A 32 8.73 0.76 -0.18
N PHE A 33 8.35 0.15 0.94
CA PHE A 33 6.95 -0.24 1.18
C PHE A 33 6.00 0.96 1.11
N PHE A 34 6.20 1.95 1.98
CA PHE A 34 5.34 3.13 2.03
C PHE A 34 5.36 3.95 0.73
N LYS A 35 6.50 3.99 0.02
CA LYS A 35 6.61 4.64 -1.29
C LYS A 35 5.77 3.93 -2.36
N LYS A 36 5.75 2.59 -2.36
CA LYS A 36 4.92 1.80 -3.28
C LYS A 36 3.43 2.00 -2.95
N VAL A 37 3.06 2.00 -1.68
CA VAL A 37 1.66 2.26 -1.24
C VAL A 37 1.23 3.66 -1.65
N GLU A 38 2.05 4.69 -1.39
CA GLU A 38 1.78 6.07 -1.79
C GLU A 38 1.63 6.21 -3.32
N TYR A 39 2.49 5.53 -4.08
CA TYR A 39 2.39 5.49 -5.54
C TYR A 39 1.07 4.87 -6.01
N CYS A 40 0.68 3.71 -5.48
CA CYS A 40 -0.61 3.10 -5.80
C CYS A 40 -1.79 4.02 -5.44
N CYS A 41 -1.73 4.72 -4.29
CA CYS A 41 -2.74 5.69 -3.88
C CYS A 41 -2.85 6.84 -4.90
N SER A 42 -1.71 7.38 -5.36
CA SER A 42 -1.68 8.46 -6.36
C SER A 42 -2.31 8.06 -7.69
N LEU A 43 -2.14 6.80 -8.11
CA LEU A 43 -2.70 6.24 -9.34
C LEU A 43 -4.20 5.97 -9.23
N LEU A 44 -4.67 5.60 -8.03
CA LEU A 44 -6.07 5.29 -7.75
C LEU A 44 -6.89 6.51 -7.31
N ASP A 45 -6.26 7.67 -7.13
CA ASP A 45 -6.89 8.89 -6.59
C ASP A 45 -7.42 8.66 -5.16
N LEU A 46 -6.58 8.04 -4.32
CA LEU A 46 -6.86 7.77 -2.90
C LEU A 46 -5.99 8.65 -2.00
N ASP A 47 -6.54 9.05 -0.85
CA ASP A 47 -5.77 9.74 0.18
C ASP A 47 -4.85 8.73 0.90
N PHE A 48 -3.54 8.93 0.75
CA PHE A 48 -2.54 8.06 1.35
C PHE A 48 -2.57 8.08 2.89
N ASN A 49 -2.83 9.23 3.51
CA ASN A 49 -2.85 9.34 4.97
C ASN A 49 -4.08 8.67 5.57
N GLU A 50 -5.25 8.85 4.94
CA GLU A 50 -6.46 8.15 5.39
C GLU A 50 -6.33 6.64 5.18
N LEU A 51 -5.73 6.20 4.07
CA LEU A 51 -5.44 4.78 3.86
C LEU A 51 -4.50 4.21 4.94
N LYS A 52 -3.41 4.91 5.26
CA LYS A 52 -2.52 4.47 6.35
C LYS A 52 -3.26 4.32 7.67
N LYS A 53 -4.14 5.25 7.99
CA LYS A 53 -4.93 5.26 9.23
C LYS A 53 -5.94 4.11 9.27
N GLU A 54 -6.69 3.90 8.20
CA GLU A 54 -7.71 2.83 8.10
C GLU A 54 -7.08 1.42 8.17
N PHE A 55 -5.85 1.26 7.67
CA PHE A 55 -5.12 -0.01 7.68
C PHE A 55 -4.04 -0.11 8.77
N GLU A 56 -3.98 0.85 9.71
CA GLU A 56 -2.98 0.86 10.80
C GLU A 56 -1.53 0.65 10.31
N LEU A 57 -1.17 1.27 9.18
CA LEU A 57 0.16 1.15 8.58
C LEU A 57 1.16 2.10 9.26
N GLU A 58 1.90 1.57 10.24
CA GLU A 58 2.88 2.30 11.04
C GLU A 58 4.32 1.78 10.82
N MET A 59 5.31 2.68 10.90
CA MET A 59 6.72 2.28 10.99
C MET A 59 7.04 2.02 12.47
N PHE A 60 7.53 0.82 12.77
CA PHE A 60 8.00 0.44 14.11
C PHE A 60 9.39 0.98 14.42
#